data_AF-A0A0G1TDV9-F1
#
_entry.id   AF-A0A0G1TDV9-F1
#
_cell.length_a   1.000
_cell.length_b   1.000
_cell.length_c   1.000
_cell.angle_alpha   90.00
_cell.angle_beta   90.00
_cell.angle_gamma   90.00
#
_symmetry.space_group_name_H-M   'P 1'
#
loop_
_entity.id
_entity.type
_entity.pdbx_description
1 polymer ?
#
loop_
_entity_poly.entity_id
_entity_poly.type
_entity_poly.pdbx_seq_one_letter_code
_entity_poly.pdbx_strand_id
1 'polypeptide(L)'
;MKAAKNLCIDIWIVEGTVSRAEALDDVQKASNMFKKAADASFCPFYMNWTTNFHHISAADWSAKINNGTTTAEAGDDADLRANFAGNAECVQVWYVHDIAPLPNGVDPIALSHPGNGGITISDKDDYDDLTLGHELGHQLSGNDVLDSPDDVGNTQGAKDDGNPMNYDHPGDNFTKAQCDLFKQPPYIK
;
A
#
# COMPACT_ATOMS: atom_id res chain seq x y z
N MET A 1 -1.91 -0.05 28.62
CA MET A 1 -1.03 0.10 27.44
C MET A 1 -1.73 -0.55 26.26
N LYS A 2 -1.74 0.10 25.09
CA LYS A 2 -2.25 -0.53 23.85
C LYS A 2 -1.28 -1.62 23.41
N ALA A 3 -1.81 -2.69 22.82
CA ALA A 3 -0.98 -3.73 22.23
C ALA A 3 -0.15 -3.17 21.07
N ALA A 4 0.99 -3.76 20.77
CA ALA A 4 1.75 -3.46 19.56
C ALA A 4 1.59 -4.62 18.58
N LYS A 5 1.30 -4.29 17.32
CA LYS A 5 1.30 -5.21 16.19
C LYS A 5 2.57 -4.96 15.40
N ASN A 6 3.35 -6.00 15.14
CA ASN A 6 4.51 -5.89 14.25
C ASN A 6 4.01 -5.99 12.81
N LEU A 7 4.52 -5.11 11.96
CA LEU A 7 4.32 -5.10 10.51
C LEU A 7 5.71 -5.09 9.86
N CYS A 8 5.97 -6.10 9.04
CA CYS A 8 7.16 -6.13 8.21
C CYS A 8 6.82 -5.70 6.79
N ILE A 9 7.68 -4.88 6.18
CA ILE A 9 7.55 -4.41 4.81
C ILE A 9 8.87 -4.67 4.07
N ASP A 10 8.77 -5.32 2.93
CA ASP A 10 9.87 -5.44 1.98
C ASP A 10 9.63 -4.47 0.83
N ILE A 11 10.48 -3.46 0.72
CA ILE A 11 10.39 -2.44 -0.31
C ILE A 11 11.35 -2.80 -1.43
N TRP A 12 10.80 -2.92 -2.63
CA TRP A 12 11.50 -3.15 -3.86
C TRP A 12 11.48 -1.88 -4.70
N ILE A 13 12.66 -1.33 -4.94
CA ILE A 13 12.83 -0.11 -5.72
C ILE A 13 13.32 -0.51 -7.11
N VAL A 14 12.50 -0.28 -8.13
CA VAL A 14 12.92 -0.45 -9.53
C VAL A 14 13.83 0.71 -9.92
N GLU A 15 14.92 0.40 -10.61
CA GLU A 15 15.89 1.39 -11.07
C GLU A 15 15.22 2.53 -11.84
N GLY A 16 15.49 3.76 -11.39
CA GLY A 16 14.98 4.99 -12.00
C GLY A 16 13.60 5.46 -11.51
N THR A 17 13.01 4.81 -10.49
CA THR A 17 11.76 5.28 -9.86
C THR A 17 12.08 6.23 -8.70
N VAL A 18 12.03 5.75 -7.46
CA VAL A 18 12.35 6.51 -6.25
C VAL A 18 13.77 6.23 -5.77
N SER A 19 14.32 7.15 -4.99
CA SER A 19 15.45 6.87 -4.12
C SER A 19 15.02 6.09 -2.89
N ARG A 20 15.99 5.42 -2.25
CA ARG A 20 15.78 4.80 -0.94
C ARG A 20 15.34 5.79 0.14
N ALA A 21 15.73 7.06 0.03
CA ALA A 21 15.36 8.08 1.00
C ALA A 21 13.89 8.46 0.87
N GLU A 22 13.39 8.62 -0.36
CA GLU A 22 11.97 8.87 -0.65
C GLU A 22 11.10 7.70 -0.16
N ALA A 23 11.43 6.47 -0.55
CA ALA A 23 10.68 5.30 -0.06
C ALA A 23 10.70 5.14 1.47
N LEU A 24 11.77 5.58 2.14
CA LEU A 24 11.82 5.58 3.61
C LEU A 24 10.94 6.68 4.21
N ASP A 25 10.84 7.83 3.55
CA ASP A 25 9.96 8.93 3.95
C ASP A 25 8.49 8.51 3.88
N ASP A 26 8.08 7.81 2.82
CA ASP A 26 6.72 7.26 2.69
C ASP A 26 6.40 6.28 3.80
N VAL A 27 7.33 5.38 4.14
CA VAL A 27 7.17 4.47 5.29
C VAL A 27 6.98 5.25 6.58
N GLN A 28 7.75 6.32 6.77
CA GLN A 28 7.66 7.13 7.98
C GLN A 28 6.33 7.88 8.04
N LYS A 29 5.83 8.39 6.91
CA LYS A 29 4.52 9.05 6.79
C LYS A 29 3.38 8.07 7.04
N ALA A 30 3.39 6.91 6.39
CA ALA A 30 2.44 5.83 6.65
C ALA A 30 2.44 5.44 8.14
N SER A 31 3.62 5.21 8.71
CA SER A 31 3.77 4.91 10.14
C SER A 31 3.17 6.00 11.03
N ASN A 32 3.37 7.27 10.68
CA ASN A 32 2.79 8.41 11.40
C ASN A 32 1.26 8.45 11.31
N MET A 33 0.66 8.12 10.16
CA MET A 33 -0.80 8.03 10.00
C MET A 33 -1.41 6.99 10.94
N PHE A 34 -0.85 5.77 10.97
CA PHE A 34 -1.32 4.71 11.87
C PHE A 34 -1.06 5.04 13.33
N LYS A 35 0.09 5.67 13.65
CA LYS A 35 0.38 6.17 14.99
C LYS A 35 -0.63 7.24 15.42
N LYS A 36 -0.99 8.18 14.54
CA LYS A 36 -1.97 9.23 14.82
C LYS A 36 -3.34 8.63 15.14
N ALA A 37 -3.80 7.67 14.35
CA ALA A 37 -5.05 6.95 14.61
C ALA A 37 -5.01 6.17 15.94
N ALA A 38 -3.86 5.60 16.29
CA ALA A 38 -3.64 4.98 17.58
C ALA A 38 -3.64 6.01 18.72
N ASP A 39 -2.98 7.16 18.61
CA ASP A 39 -2.97 8.20 19.64
C ASP A 39 -4.37 8.80 19.87
N ALA A 40 -5.15 8.97 18.79
CA ALA A 40 -6.55 9.41 18.81
C ALA A 40 -7.53 8.36 19.37
N SER A 41 -7.05 7.15 19.68
CA SER A 41 -7.86 6.02 20.18
C SER A 41 -8.92 5.48 19.23
N PHE A 42 -8.70 5.68 17.92
CA PHE A 42 -9.40 4.97 16.87
C PHE A 42 -8.86 3.56 16.72
N CYS A 43 -7.54 3.40 16.70
CA CYS A 43 -6.89 2.09 16.68
C CYS A 43 -6.62 1.58 18.12
N PRO A 44 -6.99 0.32 18.43
CA PRO A 44 -6.75 -0.27 19.76
C PRO A 44 -5.31 -0.77 19.96
N PHE A 45 -4.45 -0.61 18.95
CA PHE A 45 -3.06 -1.04 18.92
C PHE A 45 -2.16 0.04 18.30
N TYR A 46 -0.86 -0.03 18.57
CA TYR A 46 0.18 0.62 17.79
C TYR A 46 0.73 -0.34 16.75
N MET A 47 1.27 0.18 15.65
CA MET A 47 2.06 -0.61 14.71
C MET A 47 3.56 -0.35 14.92
N ASN A 48 4.32 -1.44 14.99
CA ASN A 48 5.78 -1.42 14.97
C ASN A 48 6.25 -1.89 13.60
N TRP A 49 7.08 -1.08 12.95
CA TRP A 49 7.45 -1.27 11.55
C TRP A 49 8.87 -1.80 11.45
N THR A 50 9.06 -2.83 10.64
CA THR A 50 10.37 -3.30 10.20
C THR A 50 10.40 -3.22 8.69
N THR A 51 11.38 -2.49 8.14
CA THR A 51 11.48 -2.26 6.70
C THR A 51 12.77 -2.83 6.15
N ASN A 52 12.67 -3.66 5.13
CA ASN A 52 13.79 -4.14 4.34
C ASN A 52 13.76 -3.46 2.97
N PHE A 53 14.93 -3.20 2.41
CA PHE A 53 15.06 -2.56 1.11
C PHE A 53 15.79 -3.48 0.14
N HIS A 54 15.23 -3.55 -1.06
CA HIS A 54 15.71 -4.31 -2.19
C HIS A 54 15.76 -3.38 -3.40
N HIS A 55 16.76 -3.59 -4.25
CA HIS A 55 16.89 -2.86 -5.50
C HIS A 55 16.73 -3.84 -6.66
N ILE A 56 15.97 -3.44 -7.69
CA ILE A 56 15.73 -4.23 -8.90
C ILE A 56 16.17 -3.39 -10.09
N SER A 57 16.96 -3.95 -11.01
CA SER A 57 17.25 -3.24 -12.26
C SER A 57 15.99 -3.15 -13.13
N ALA A 58 15.88 -2.12 -13.97
CA ALA A 58 14.72 -1.99 -14.88
C ALA A 58 14.60 -3.20 -15.82
N ALA A 59 15.74 -3.77 -16.22
CA ALA A 59 15.79 -4.98 -17.05
C ALA A 59 15.30 -6.23 -16.31
N ASP A 60 15.69 -6.42 -15.04
CA ASP A 60 15.23 -7.55 -14.23
C ASP A 60 13.74 -7.45 -13.92
N TRP A 61 13.24 -6.24 -13.64
CA TRP A 61 11.82 -5.98 -13.48
C TRP A 61 11.06 -6.41 -14.74
N SER A 62 11.48 -5.87 -15.88
CA SER A 62 10.82 -6.14 -17.16
C SER A 62 10.87 -7.61 -17.57
N ALA A 63 11.97 -8.31 -17.31
CA ALA A 63 12.08 -9.73 -17.60
C ALA A 63 11.16 -10.60 -16.74
N LYS A 64 10.77 -10.11 -15.56
CA LYS A 64 9.97 -10.83 -14.56
C LYS A 64 8.50 -10.45 -14.57
N ILE A 65 8.14 -9.33 -15.18
CA ILE A 65 6.78 -8.82 -15.22
C ILE A 65 6.29 -8.81 -16.67
N ASN A 66 5.14 -9.44 -16.88
CA ASN A 66 4.35 -9.42 -18.10
C ASN A 66 5.17 -9.55 -19.41
N ASN A 67 6.09 -10.54 -19.46
CA ASN A 67 6.88 -10.90 -20.65
C ASN A 67 7.69 -9.75 -21.30
N GLY A 68 8.23 -8.81 -20.53
CA GLY A 68 9.13 -7.78 -21.08
C GLY A 68 8.53 -6.37 -21.18
N THR A 69 7.44 -6.07 -20.46
CA THR A 69 6.96 -4.69 -20.29
C THR A 69 7.63 -4.03 -19.09
N THR A 70 7.57 -2.70 -18.98
CA THR A 70 8.00 -1.97 -17.78
C THR A 70 6.83 -1.64 -16.85
N THR A 71 5.60 -1.86 -17.32
CA THR A 71 4.35 -1.45 -16.69
C THR A 71 3.76 -2.58 -15.88
N ALA A 72 3.40 -2.32 -14.62
CA ALA A 72 2.67 -3.27 -13.78
C ALA A 72 1.18 -3.29 -14.14
N GLU A 73 0.49 -4.41 -13.93
CA GLU A 73 -0.93 -4.56 -14.20
C GLU A 73 -1.70 -5.13 -13.00
N ALA A 74 -3.00 -4.85 -12.92
CA ALA A 74 -3.88 -5.41 -11.88
C ALA A 74 -4.02 -6.94 -11.91
N GLY A 75 -3.52 -7.60 -12.96
CA GLY A 75 -3.47 -9.06 -13.07
C GLY A 75 -2.17 -9.68 -12.55
N ASP A 76 -1.16 -8.88 -12.21
CA ASP A 76 0.18 -9.36 -11.82
C ASP A 76 0.23 -9.93 -10.40
N ASP A 77 -0.92 -9.98 -9.72
CA ASP A 77 -1.10 -10.44 -8.34
C ASP A 77 -0.41 -11.76 -8.06
N ALA A 78 -0.45 -12.77 -8.94
CA ALA A 78 0.18 -14.06 -8.68
C ALA A 78 1.70 -14.07 -8.97
N ASP A 79 2.13 -13.24 -9.92
CA ASP A 79 3.46 -13.27 -10.50
C ASP A 79 4.46 -12.43 -9.69
N LEU A 80 4.02 -11.32 -9.09
CA LEU A 80 4.90 -10.40 -8.34
C LEU A 80 5.65 -11.10 -7.19
N ARG A 81 4.95 -11.67 -6.20
CA ARG A 81 5.62 -12.38 -5.08
C ARG A 81 6.34 -13.66 -5.54
N ALA A 82 5.87 -14.32 -6.60
CA ALA A 82 6.55 -15.51 -7.13
C ALA A 82 7.91 -15.14 -7.76
N ASN A 83 7.99 -13.97 -8.41
CA ASN A 83 9.16 -13.52 -9.15
C ASN A 83 10.17 -12.73 -8.31
N PHE A 84 9.73 -12.21 -7.15
CA PHE A 84 10.56 -11.47 -6.21
C PHE A 84 10.61 -12.19 -4.85
N ALA A 85 11.79 -12.73 -4.52
CA ALA A 85 12.02 -13.52 -3.31
C ALA A 85 12.12 -12.63 -2.05
N GLY A 86 10.99 -12.04 -1.66
CA GLY A 86 10.83 -11.35 -0.40
C GLY A 86 10.52 -12.32 0.75
N ASN A 87 10.46 -11.78 1.96
CA ASN A 87 9.99 -12.50 3.12
C ASN A 87 8.47 -12.70 3.03
N ALA A 88 8.04 -13.97 3.09
CA ALA A 88 6.64 -14.36 3.03
C ALA A 88 5.77 -13.67 4.09
N GLU A 89 6.36 -13.30 5.24
CA GLU A 89 5.66 -12.65 6.34
C GLU A 89 5.55 -11.12 6.19
N CYS A 90 6.23 -10.54 5.21
CA CYS A 90 6.25 -9.10 4.97
C CYS A 90 5.29 -8.71 3.84
N VAL A 91 4.64 -7.56 4.00
CA VAL A 91 3.96 -6.87 2.89
C VAL A 91 5.04 -6.48 1.89
N GLN A 92 4.85 -6.87 0.63
CA GLN A 92 5.78 -6.49 -0.43
C GLN A 92 5.31 -5.18 -1.04
N VAL A 93 6.20 -4.21 -1.23
CA VAL A 93 5.88 -2.93 -1.86
C VAL A 93 6.84 -2.74 -3.04
N TRP A 94 6.32 -2.60 -4.25
CA TRP A 94 7.11 -2.35 -5.45
C TRP A 94 6.89 -0.92 -5.94
N TYR A 95 7.96 -0.12 -5.95
CA TYR A 95 7.98 1.19 -6.59
C TYR A 95 8.38 1.04 -8.05
N VAL A 96 7.45 1.33 -8.95
CA VAL A 96 7.54 1.09 -10.40
C VAL A 96 7.38 2.39 -11.20
N HIS A 97 7.73 2.36 -12.49
CA HIS A 97 7.63 3.54 -13.35
C HIS A 97 6.17 3.89 -13.66
N ASP A 98 5.41 2.91 -14.16
CA ASP A 98 4.01 3.10 -14.55
C ASP A 98 3.19 1.86 -14.15
N ILE A 99 1.90 2.08 -13.92
CA ILE A 99 0.89 1.04 -13.79
C ILE A 99 -0.09 1.18 -14.97
N ALA A 100 -0.51 0.05 -15.53
CA ALA A 100 -1.39 0.02 -16.68
C ALA A 100 -2.78 0.58 -16.32
N PRO A 101 -3.44 1.26 -17.26
CA PRO A 101 -4.81 1.71 -17.05
C PRO A 101 -5.73 0.52 -16.74
N LEU A 102 -6.61 0.71 -15.77
CA LEU A 102 -7.65 -0.27 -15.44
C LEU A 102 -8.62 -0.44 -16.63
N PRO A 103 -9.38 -1.55 -16.71
CA PRO A 103 -10.32 -1.79 -17.83
C PRO A 103 -11.39 -0.71 -18.04
N ASN A 104 -11.63 0.13 -17.02
CA ASN A 104 -12.53 1.28 -17.07
C ASN A 104 -11.85 2.58 -17.58
N GLY A 105 -10.56 2.53 -17.94
CA GLY A 105 -9.78 3.64 -18.46
C GLY A 105 -9.20 4.59 -17.40
N VAL A 106 -9.21 4.19 -16.11
CA VAL A 106 -8.57 4.95 -15.03
C VAL A 106 -7.09 4.59 -14.96
N ASP A 107 -6.23 5.60 -14.85
CA ASP A 107 -4.79 5.44 -14.63
C ASP A 107 -4.53 5.37 -13.10
N PRO A 108 -4.19 4.19 -12.54
CA PRO A 108 -3.99 4.06 -11.10
C PRO A 108 -2.61 4.54 -10.66
N ILE A 109 -2.56 5.23 -9.51
CA ILE A 109 -1.31 5.63 -8.84
C ILE A 109 -0.70 4.42 -8.12
N ALA A 110 -1.54 3.58 -7.53
CA ALA A 110 -1.13 2.38 -6.84
C ALA A 110 -2.17 1.26 -6.99
N LEU A 111 -1.75 0.04 -6.66
CA LEU A 111 -2.59 -1.15 -6.63
C LEU A 111 -2.30 -1.96 -5.36
N SER A 112 -3.35 -2.28 -4.60
CA SER A 112 -3.29 -3.26 -3.51
C SER A 112 -3.61 -4.66 -4.01
N HIS A 113 -2.73 -5.62 -3.69
CA HIS A 113 -2.84 -7.03 -4.04
C HIS A 113 -2.95 -7.89 -2.77
N PRO A 114 -4.02 -7.76 -1.96
CA PRO A 114 -4.04 -8.41 -0.64
C PRO A 114 -4.09 -9.93 -0.68
N GLY A 115 -4.56 -10.53 -1.78
CA GLY A 115 -4.50 -11.98 -2.00
C GLY A 115 -3.06 -12.53 -2.10
N ASN A 116 -2.09 -11.66 -2.42
CA ASN A 116 -0.67 -11.99 -2.45
C ASN A 116 0.17 -11.10 -1.50
N GLY A 117 -0.48 -10.32 -0.63
CA GLY A 117 0.19 -9.47 0.35
C GLY A 117 1.13 -8.43 -0.26
N GLY A 118 0.76 -7.82 -1.38
CA GLY A 118 1.63 -6.94 -2.16
C GLY A 118 0.98 -5.59 -2.46
N ILE A 119 1.78 -4.56 -2.69
CA ILE A 119 1.36 -3.22 -3.11
C ILE A 119 2.29 -2.79 -4.24
N THR A 120 1.73 -2.25 -5.32
CA THR A 120 2.51 -1.62 -6.40
C THR A 120 2.22 -0.13 -6.40
N ILE A 121 3.25 0.72 -6.44
CA ILE A 121 3.13 2.19 -6.43
C ILE A 121 3.88 2.75 -7.65
N SER A 122 3.19 3.55 -8.46
CA SER A 122 3.81 4.38 -9.50
C SER A 122 4.18 5.73 -8.90
N ASP A 123 5.48 6.00 -8.82
CA ASP A 123 6.03 7.24 -8.25
C ASP A 123 5.68 8.48 -9.07
N LYS A 124 5.45 8.32 -10.37
CA LYS A 124 5.15 9.43 -11.28
C LYS A 124 3.91 10.23 -10.85
N ASP A 125 2.98 9.60 -10.13
CA ASP A 125 1.68 10.17 -9.83
C ASP A 125 1.36 10.26 -8.32
N ASP A 126 2.32 9.96 -7.43
CA ASP A 126 2.17 10.08 -5.97
C ASP A 126 2.52 11.51 -5.50
N TYR A 127 1.53 12.41 -5.51
CA TYR A 127 1.75 13.84 -5.22
C TYR A 127 1.37 14.27 -3.79
N ASP A 128 0.65 13.42 -3.05
CA ASP A 128 0.14 13.76 -1.72
C ASP A 128 0.88 13.06 -0.58
N ASP A 129 1.84 12.19 -0.91
CA ASP A 129 2.65 11.40 0.01
C ASP A 129 1.83 10.47 0.95
N LEU A 130 0.56 10.23 0.64
CA LEU A 130 -0.35 9.42 1.45
C LEU A 130 -0.56 8.02 0.86
N THR A 131 -0.14 7.79 -0.38
CA THR A 131 -0.39 6.57 -1.16
C THR A 131 0.01 5.30 -0.41
N LEU A 132 1.23 5.20 0.13
CA LEU A 132 1.62 3.98 0.87
C LEU A 132 0.74 3.74 2.10
N GLY A 133 0.37 4.80 2.84
CA GLY A 133 -0.51 4.69 3.99
C GLY A 133 -1.91 4.23 3.61
N HIS A 134 -2.45 4.80 2.54
CA HIS A 134 -3.71 4.43 1.91
C HIS A 134 -3.72 2.94 1.54
N GLU A 135 -2.75 2.49 0.74
CA GLU A 135 -2.67 1.11 0.26
C GLU A 135 -2.44 0.10 1.40
N LEU A 136 -1.72 0.49 2.45
CA LEU A 136 -1.58 -0.35 3.63
C LEU A 136 -2.91 -0.50 4.39
N GLY A 137 -3.82 0.48 4.34
CA GLY A 137 -5.17 0.33 4.88
C GLY A 137 -5.94 -0.81 4.22
N HIS A 138 -5.85 -0.93 2.89
CA HIS A 138 -6.38 -2.05 2.12
C HIS A 138 -5.72 -3.37 2.47
N GLN A 139 -4.39 -3.36 2.46
CA GLN A 139 -3.60 -4.55 2.68
C GLN A 139 -3.81 -5.15 4.09
N LEU A 140 -4.01 -4.30 5.09
CA LEU A 140 -4.27 -4.71 6.48
C LEU A 140 -5.73 -5.08 6.74
N SER A 141 -6.67 -4.59 5.94
CA SER A 141 -8.08 -4.96 6.07
C SER A 141 -8.45 -6.20 5.24
N GLY A 142 -7.64 -6.52 4.23
CA GLY A 142 -7.95 -7.51 3.21
C GLY A 142 -8.92 -6.99 2.15
N ASN A 143 -8.80 -5.70 1.79
CA ASN A 143 -9.74 -4.91 0.97
C ASN A 143 -11.14 -4.73 1.60
N ASP A 144 -11.26 -4.86 2.94
CA ASP A 144 -12.51 -4.55 3.63
C ASP A 144 -12.67 -3.03 3.86
N VAL A 145 -11.56 -2.28 3.83
CA VAL A 145 -11.57 -0.81 3.81
C VAL A 145 -11.80 -0.34 2.37
N LEU A 146 -12.73 0.58 2.18
CA LEU A 146 -13.16 1.08 0.86
C LEU A 146 -12.65 2.49 0.59
N ASP A 147 -12.43 2.77 -0.70
CA ASP A 147 -11.62 3.87 -1.24
C ASP A 147 -12.38 5.10 -1.66
N SER A 148 -13.62 4.90 -2.10
CA SER A 148 -14.39 5.99 -2.64
C SER A 148 -15.58 6.29 -1.74
N PRO A 149 -15.90 7.58 -1.54
CA PRO A 149 -17.21 7.94 -1.02
C PRO A 149 -18.37 7.36 -1.87
N ASP A 150 -18.13 7.11 -3.15
CA ASP A 150 -19.14 6.55 -4.06
C ASP A 150 -19.23 5.02 -4.00
N ASP A 151 -18.33 4.36 -3.27
CA ASP A 151 -18.41 2.92 -3.09
C ASP A 151 -19.69 2.53 -2.33
N VAL A 152 -20.46 1.63 -2.92
CA VAL A 152 -21.73 1.19 -2.37
C VAL A 152 -21.50 0.53 -1.00
N GLY A 153 -22.06 1.14 0.05
CA GLY A 153 -21.93 0.64 1.41
C GLY A 153 -20.74 1.19 2.18
N ASN A 154 -19.99 2.15 1.64
CA ASN A 154 -18.92 2.81 2.36
C ASN A 154 -19.46 3.66 3.52
N THR A 155 -19.36 3.13 4.74
CA THR A 155 -19.71 3.81 6.00
C THR A 155 -18.50 3.97 6.92
N GLN A 156 -17.30 3.83 6.37
CA GLN A 156 -16.07 3.70 7.15
C GLN A 156 -15.23 4.99 7.20
N GLY A 157 -15.69 6.05 6.54
CA GLY A 157 -15.09 7.38 6.64
C GLY A 157 -14.39 7.89 5.38
N ALA A 158 -14.44 7.17 4.26
CA ALA A 158 -13.93 7.66 2.96
C ALA A 158 -14.60 8.97 2.47
N LYS A 159 -15.76 9.34 3.05
CA LYS A 159 -16.44 10.62 2.82
C LYS A 159 -15.93 11.75 3.70
N ASP A 160 -15.19 11.42 4.75
CA ASP A 160 -14.78 12.41 5.75
C ASP A 160 -13.54 13.13 5.24
N ASP A 161 -13.56 14.47 5.30
CA ASP A 161 -12.41 15.29 4.90
C ASP A 161 -11.18 14.90 5.74
N GLY A 162 -10.05 14.72 5.05
CA GLY A 162 -8.80 14.34 5.68
C GLY A 162 -8.70 12.87 6.06
N ASN A 163 -9.63 12.01 5.59
CA ASN A 163 -9.47 10.57 5.60
C ASN A 163 -8.51 10.13 4.46
N PRO A 164 -7.63 9.14 4.69
CA PRO A 164 -6.72 8.67 3.63
C PRO A 164 -7.44 7.99 2.47
N MET A 165 -8.66 7.48 2.68
CA MET A 165 -9.50 6.86 1.66
C MET A 165 -10.45 7.88 1.02
N ASN A 166 -10.13 9.17 1.02
CA ASN A 166 -10.98 10.20 0.41
C ASN A 166 -10.23 10.81 -0.78
N TYR A 167 -10.66 10.49 -2.00
CA TYR A 167 -10.01 11.01 -3.21
C TYR A 167 -10.26 12.50 -3.47
N ASP A 168 -11.35 13.08 -2.95
CA ASP A 168 -11.65 14.51 -3.14
C ASP A 168 -10.85 15.39 -2.17
N HIS A 169 -10.73 14.94 -0.92
CA HIS A 169 -10.09 15.66 0.17
C HIS A 169 -9.23 14.71 1.04
N PRO A 170 -8.11 14.17 0.49
CA PRO A 170 -7.30 13.18 1.19
C PRO A 170 -6.62 13.77 2.43
N GLY A 171 -6.30 12.89 3.37
CA GLY A 171 -5.50 13.24 4.55
C GLY A 171 -5.03 12.04 5.34
N ASP A 172 -4.57 12.28 6.57
CA ASP A 172 -3.82 11.31 7.38
C ASP A 172 -4.64 10.67 8.51
N ASN A 173 -5.98 10.80 8.49
CA ASN A 173 -6.85 10.41 9.61
C ASN A 173 -7.70 9.17 9.33
N PHE A 174 -7.18 7.98 9.68
CA PHE A 174 -8.03 6.79 9.74
C PHE A 174 -9.12 6.91 10.79
N THR A 175 -10.31 6.40 10.50
CA THR A 175 -11.41 6.33 11.46
C THR A 175 -11.33 5.10 12.35
N LYS A 176 -12.15 5.09 13.42
CA LYS A 176 -12.33 3.89 14.23
C LYS A 176 -12.86 2.70 13.42
N ALA A 177 -13.79 2.94 12.48
CA ALA A 177 -14.37 1.88 11.67
C ALA A 177 -13.32 1.20 10.77
N GLN A 178 -12.41 1.97 10.17
CA GLN A 178 -11.28 1.44 9.41
C GLN A 178 -10.30 0.67 10.32
N CYS A 179 -9.96 1.26 11.47
CA CYS A 179 -9.09 0.62 12.47
C CYS A 179 -9.62 -0.73 12.99
N ASP A 180 -10.94 -0.88 13.13
CA ASP A 180 -11.57 -2.13 13.58
C ASP A 180 -11.46 -3.26 12.52
N LEU A 181 -11.23 -2.91 11.26
CA LEU A 181 -11.08 -3.86 10.15
C LEU A 181 -9.65 -4.34 9.93
N PHE A 182 -8.66 -3.59 10.40
CA PHE A 182 -7.25 -3.95 10.28
C PHE A 182 -6.94 -5.22 11.09
N LYS A 183 -6.72 -6.34 10.41
CA LYS A 183 -6.20 -7.56 11.01
C LYS A 183 -4.77 -7.85 10.50
N GLN A 184 -3.92 -8.44 11.35
CA GLN A 184 -2.47 -8.50 11.06
C GLN A 184 -2.20 -9.36 9.81
N PRO A 185 -1.31 -8.93 8.91
CA PRO A 185 -0.84 -9.75 7.79
C PRO A 185 0.12 -10.86 8.28
N PRO A 186 0.39 -11.90 7.45
CA PRO A 186 -0.08 -12.00 6.06
C PRO A 186 -1.31 -12.92 5.92
N TYR A 187 -2.28 -12.49 5.11
CA TYR A 187 -3.36 -13.33 4.59
C TYR A 187 -2.84 -14.16 3.42
N ILE A 188 -1.87 -15.03 3.68
CA ILE A 188 -1.57 -16.12 2.75
C ILE A 188 -2.62 -17.19 3.03
N LYS A 189 -3.52 -17.44 2.08
CA LYS A 189 -4.36 -18.64 2.09
C LYS A 189 -3.56 -19.86 1.67
#